data_AF-A0A7V1EC29-F1
#
_entry.id   AF-A0A7V1EC29-F1
#
_cell.length_a   1.000
_cell.length_b   1.000
_cell.length_c   1.000
_cell.angle_alpha   90.00
_cell.angle_beta   90.00
_cell.angle_gamma   90.00
#
_symmetry.space_group_name_H-M   'P 1'
#
loop_
_entity.id
_entity.type
_entity.pdbx_description
1 polymer ?
#
loop_
_entity_poly.entity_id
_entity_poly.type
_entity_poly.pdbx_seq_one_letter_code
_entity_poly.pdbx_strand_id
1 'polypeptide(L)'
;MDKYSSIEVSIRFYDKQIYYLGDPIIVEFQIVNNGRDPYLFITSFKKIFTFDFDISSMTKKKVMHSNSYMIERRKYEPIFNDEIILKRNEVYGVRINIGEWFDFKESGEFVIKGILYPNLITESGNVIVTEKELYLNLNPPYTEIVREQQREKEILRLKTEKFPPYKVVELMLNALMAGDFEKYFLHINFEKFIHQFNNAERKYVGAKDIDKPSVIEELKNYIKAENTLESVPYSDTVPVDFEIVKTVIEKTDAQVTVIETFKYINLIEKKKYTYYLHLYADKWLFEQYDVVNIAR
;
A
#
# COMPACT_ATOMS: atom_id res chain seq x y z
N MET A 1 -8.33 -35.78 31.98
CA MET A 1 -9.06 -34.63 31.40
C MET A 1 -8.02 -33.59 31.07
N ASP A 2 -7.77 -33.33 29.79
CA ASP A 2 -6.69 -32.43 29.36
C ASP A 2 -6.95 -31.00 29.84
N LYS A 3 -6.03 -30.51 30.67
CA LYS A 3 -6.04 -29.20 31.35
C LYS A 3 -6.19 -28.01 30.37
N TYR A 4 -6.04 -28.24 29.07
CA TYR A 4 -6.03 -27.20 28.03
C TYR A 4 -7.18 -27.30 27.02
N SER A 5 -8.10 -28.25 27.17
CA SER A 5 -9.19 -28.51 26.20
C SER A 5 -10.17 -27.34 25.99
N SER A 6 -10.12 -26.31 26.82
CA SER A 6 -10.97 -25.11 26.71
C SER A 6 -10.21 -23.84 26.29
N ILE A 7 -8.92 -23.96 26.00
CA ILE A 7 -8.07 -22.85 25.56
C ILE A 7 -7.88 -22.93 24.06
N GLU A 8 -8.32 -21.88 23.37
CA GLU A 8 -8.16 -21.76 21.93
C GLU A 8 -6.97 -20.87 21.62
N VAL A 9 -6.12 -21.34 20.70
CA VAL A 9 -4.97 -20.60 20.21
C VAL A 9 -5.10 -20.43 18.70
N SER A 10 -4.99 -19.19 18.22
CA SER A 10 -5.11 -18.87 16.80
C SER A 10 -4.03 -17.87 16.35
N ILE A 11 -3.74 -17.88 15.06
CA ILE A 11 -2.79 -16.97 14.42
C ILE A 11 -3.41 -16.34 13.17
N ARG A 12 -3.02 -15.11 12.87
CA ARG A 12 -3.41 -14.40 11.65
C ARG A 12 -2.35 -13.37 11.25
N PHE A 13 -2.30 -13.03 9.98
CA PHE A 13 -1.50 -11.88 9.52
C PHE A 13 -2.05 -10.59 10.13
N TYR A 14 -1.14 -9.77 10.65
CA TYR A 14 -1.50 -8.48 11.22
C TYR A 14 -1.90 -7.48 10.13
N ASP A 15 -1.06 -7.36 9.11
CA ASP A 15 -1.25 -6.54 7.92
C ASP A 15 -1.62 -7.45 6.74
N LYS A 16 -2.83 -7.34 6.19
CA LYS A 16 -3.24 -8.16 5.03
C LYS A 16 -2.60 -7.66 3.72
N GLN A 17 -1.28 -7.51 3.71
CA GLN A 17 -0.49 -7.04 2.59
C GLN A 17 0.11 -8.19 1.78
N ILE A 18 0.66 -7.87 0.61
CA ILE A 18 1.44 -8.80 -0.20
C ILE A 18 2.82 -8.92 0.45
N TYR A 19 3.22 -10.15 0.83
CA TYR A 19 4.52 -10.39 1.46
C TYR A 19 5.59 -10.68 0.41
N TYR A 20 6.77 -10.06 0.57
CA TYR A 20 7.95 -10.30 -0.25
C TYR A 20 9.09 -10.85 0.60
N LEU A 21 9.95 -11.67 -0.01
CA LEU A 21 11.12 -12.23 0.63
C LEU A 21 12.05 -11.11 1.10
N GLY A 22 12.35 -11.08 2.40
CA GLY A 22 13.17 -10.06 3.04
C GLY A 22 12.38 -8.97 3.77
N ASP A 23 11.08 -8.87 3.53
CA ASP A 23 10.21 -7.95 4.28
C ASP A 23 9.77 -8.56 5.63
N PRO A 24 9.42 -7.72 6.63
CA PRO A 24 8.81 -8.19 7.87
C PRO A 24 7.50 -8.95 7.62
N ILE A 25 7.35 -10.10 8.29
CA ILE A 25 6.13 -10.91 8.24
C ILE A 25 5.55 -10.93 9.65
N ILE A 26 4.57 -10.05 9.90
CA ILE A 26 4.00 -9.87 11.24
C ILE A 26 2.79 -10.78 11.42
N VAL A 27 2.91 -11.73 12.34
CA VAL A 27 1.83 -12.63 12.75
C VAL A 27 1.29 -12.18 14.10
N GLU A 28 -0.02 -11.96 14.18
CA GLU A 28 -0.74 -11.81 15.43
C GLU A 28 -1.11 -13.19 15.97
N PHE A 29 -0.69 -13.47 17.20
CA PHE A 29 -0.95 -14.69 17.93
C PHE A 29 -1.95 -14.39 19.05
N GLN A 30 -3.05 -15.13 19.11
CA GLN A 30 -4.14 -14.92 20.05
C GLN A 30 -4.41 -16.16 20.89
N ILE A 31 -4.63 -15.94 22.19
CA ILE A 31 -5.03 -16.95 23.16
C ILE A 31 -6.37 -16.54 23.74
N VAL A 32 -7.35 -17.44 23.70
CA VAL A 32 -8.70 -17.21 24.19
C VAL A 32 -9.07 -18.28 25.21
N ASN A 33 -9.58 -17.87 26.36
CA ASN A 33 -10.12 -18.80 27.34
C ASN A 33 -11.63 -18.98 27.12
N ASN A 34 -12.03 -20.06 26.45
CA ASN A 34 -13.43 -20.42 26.26
C ASN A 34 -14.01 -21.22 27.45
N GLY A 35 -13.16 -21.55 28.44
CA GLY A 35 -13.51 -22.28 29.65
C GLY A 35 -14.24 -21.45 30.70
N ARG A 36 -14.70 -22.11 31.76
CA ARG A 36 -15.33 -21.44 32.92
C ARG A 36 -14.31 -21.02 33.97
N ASP A 37 -13.21 -21.74 34.07
CA ASP A 37 -12.16 -21.49 35.05
C ASP A 37 -11.11 -20.51 34.49
N PRO A 38 -10.50 -19.64 35.32
CA PRO A 38 -9.40 -18.79 34.89
C PRO A 38 -8.22 -19.61 34.36
N TYR A 39 -7.63 -19.15 33.27
CA TYR A 39 -6.44 -19.74 32.66
C TYR A 39 -5.20 -18.94 33.02
N LEU A 40 -4.24 -19.57 33.68
CA LEU A 40 -2.95 -18.99 34.03
C LEU A 40 -1.87 -19.48 33.05
N PHE A 41 -1.11 -18.55 32.48
CA PHE A 41 0.10 -18.86 31.71
C PHE A 41 1.17 -17.78 31.92
N ILE A 42 2.41 -18.11 31.57
CA ILE A 42 3.57 -17.24 31.72
C ILE A 42 3.94 -16.65 30.36
N THR A 43 4.04 -15.32 30.27
CA THR A 43 4.63 -14.63 29.12
C THR A 43 6.02 -14.12 29.45
N SER A 44 7.01 -14.46 28.65
CA SER A 44 8.32 -13.83 28.72
C SER A 44 8.29 -12.45 28.05
N PHE A 45 9.18 -11.56 28.51
CA PHE A 45 9.51 -10.32 27.82
C PHE A 45 10.10 -10.62 26.44
N LYS A 46 11.01 -11.59 26.36
CA LYS A 46 11.53 -12.13 25.10
C LYS A 46 10.56 -13.19 24.57
N LYS A 47 9.70 -12.81 23.63
CA LYS A 47 8.56 -13.64 23.16
C LYS A 47 8.95 -15.04 22.67
N ILE A 48 10.20 -15.22 22.21
CA ILE A 48 10.74 -16.52 21.81
C ILE A 48 10.54 -17.61 22.88
N PHE A 49 10.55 -17.27 24.17
CA PHE A 49 10.45 -18.27 25.25
C PHE A 49 9.00 -18.70 25.55
N THR A 50 8.00 -18.00 25.02
CA THR A 50 6.58 -18.31 25.23
C THR A 50 5.89 -18.74 23.94
N PHE A 51 6.31 -18.20 22.80
CA PHE A 51 5.71 -18.41 21.49
C PHE A 51 6.75 -18.95 20.53
N ASP A 52 6.36 -19.85 19.65
CA ASP A 52 7.13 -20.30 18.49
C ASP A 52 6.17 -20.67 17.35
N PHE A 53 6.73 -21.05 16.21
CA PHE A 53 5.99 -21.46 15.04
C PHE A 53 6.60 -22.74 14.44
N ASP A 54 5.78 -23.56 13.79
CA ASP A 54 6.25 -24.58 12.86
C ASP A 54 5.89 -24.12 11.45
N ILE A 55 6.91 -23.95 10.60
CA ILE A 55 6.75 -23.43 9.24
C ILE A 55 7.30 -24.46 8.26
N SER A 56 6.49 -24.82 7.27
CA SER A 56 6.90 -25.73 6.21
C SER A 56 6.38 -25.29 4.85
N SER A 57 7.13 -25.56 3.79
CA SER A 57 6.64 -25.40 2.43
C SER A 57 5.49 -26.38 2.14
N MET A 58 4.77 -26.16 1.03
CA MET A 58 3.77 -27.12 0.52
C MET A 58 4.35 -28.52 0.22
N THR A 59 5.66 -28.61 -0.04
CA THR A 59 6.40 -29.87 -0.18
C THR A 59 6.87 -30.46 1.16
N LYS A 60 6.38 -29.93 2.29
CA LYS A 60 6.72 -30.32 3.67
C LYS A 60 8.19 -30.15 4.06
N LYS A 61 8.95 -29.31 3.33
CA LYS A 61 10.31 -28.91 3.74
C LYS A 61 10.18 -27.89 4.86
N LYS A 62 10.75 -28.18 6.04
CA LYS A 62 10.74 -27.25 7.17
C LYS A 62 11.59 -26.02 6.88
N VAL A 63 11.09 -24.85 7.26
CA VAL A 63 11.85 -23.62 7.30
C VAL A 63 12.62 -23.59 8.62
N MET A 64 13.93 -23.40 8.54
CA MET A 64 14.78 -23.41 9.73
C MET A 64 14.69 -22.07 10.46
N HIS A 65 14.82 -22.10 11.78
CA HIS A 65 15.02 -20.88 12.56
C HIS A 65 16.30 -20.16 12.14
N SER A 66 16.28 -18.83 12.26
CA SER A 66 17.42 -17.98 11.98
C SER A 66 18.55 -18.18 13.00
N ASN A 67 19.79 -17.85 12.60
CA ASN A 67 20.94 -17.91 13.53
C ASN A 67 20.74 -16.99 14.74
N SER A 68 20.17 -15.80 14.53
CA SER A 68 19.85 -14.85 15.61
C SER A 68 18.86 -15.46 16.61
N TYR A 69 17.81 -16.12 16.14
CA TYR A 69 16.87 -16.86 17.00
C TYR A 69 17.57 -17.94 17.81
N MET A 70 18.39 -18.78 17.16
CA MET A 70 19.10 -19.87 17.86
C MET A 70 20.08 -19.37 18.90
N ILE A 71 20.82 -18.29 18.61
CA ILE A 71 21.76 -17.66 19.55
C ILE A 71 20.97 -17.10 20.73
N GLU A 72 19.92 -16.33 20.47
CA GLU A 72 19.11 -15.71 21.52
C GLU A 72 18.46 -16.77 22.44
N ARG A 73 18.03 -17.89 21.86
CA ARG A 73 17.43 -19.02 22.60
C ARG A 73 18.41 -19.76 23.49
N ARG A 74 19.72 -19.70 23.22
CA ARG A 74 20.77 -20.41 23.96
C ARG A 74 21.53 -19.53 24.96
N LYS A 75 21.22 -18.23 25.02
CA LYS A 75 21.85 -17.33 26.00
C LYS A 75 21.45 -17.75 27.41
N TYR A 76 22.45 -17.96 28.27
CA TYR A 76 22.27 -18.23 29.69
C TYR A 76 22.06 -16.92 30.46
N GLU A 77 20.87 -16.35 30.33
CA GLU A 77 20.43 -15.14 31.02
C GLU A 77 19.11 -15.42 31.78
N PRO A 78 18.84 -14.74 32.92
CA PRO A 78 17.54 -14.83 33.57
C PRO A 78 16.39 -14.44 32.64
N ILE A 79 15.37 -15.29 32.55
CA ILE A 79 14.18 -15.04 31.71
C ILE A 79 13.17 -14.24 32.52
N PHE A 80 13.16 -12.92 32.31
CA PHE A 80 12.10 -12.05 32.83
C PHE A 80 10.75 -12.43 32.21
N ASN A 81 9.74 -12.56 33.07
CA ASN A 81 8.42 -13.03 32.69
C ASN A 81 7.35 -12.44 33.61
N ASP A 82 6.11 -12.45 33.10
CA ASP A 82 4.91 -12.09 33.82
C ASP A 82 3.93 -13.27 33.82
N GLU A 83 3.16 -13.40 34.89
CA GLU A 83 2.01 -14.29 34.98
C GLU A 83 0.76 -13.59 34.44
N ILE A 84 0.11 -14.21 33.47
CA ILE A 84 -1.13 -13.71 32.84
C ILE A 84 -2.28 -14.62 33.24
N ILE A 85 -3.34 -14.02 33.78
CA ILE A 85 -4.59 -14.70 34.11
C ILE A 85 -5.66 -14.24 33.13
N LEU A 86 -6.16 -15.16 32.30
CA LEU A 86 -7.30 -14.95 31.42
C LEU A 86 -8.58 -15.50 32.04
N LYS A 87 -9.54 -14.63 32.33
CA LYS A 87 -10.89 -15.02 32.72
C LYS A 87 -11.66 -15.51 31.49
N ARG A 88 -12.86 -16.03 31.73
CA ARG A 88 -13.75 -16.52 30.68
C ARG A 88 -13.97 -15.46 29.60
N ASN A 89 -13.76 -15.88 28.35
CA ASN A 89 -13.86 -15.09 27.12
C ASN A 89 -12.85 -13.91 27.02
N GLU A 90 -11.85 -13.82 27.90
CA GLU A 90 -10.77 -12.86 27.73
C GLU A 90 -9.76 -13.34 26.69
N VAL A 91 -9.14 -12.37 26.02
CA VAL A 91 -8.22 -12.59 24.91
C VAL A 91 -6.88 -11.93 25.23
N TYR A 92 -5.80 -12.68 25.05
CA TYR A 92 -4.44 -12.14 25.00
C TYR A 92 -3.93 -12.18 23.57
N GLY A 93 -3.39 -11.07 23.07
CA GLY A 93 -2.83 -10.95 21.73
C GLY A 93 -1.40 -10.43 21.75
N VAL A 94 -0.54 -11.00 20.92
CA VAL A 94 0.83 -10.52 20.69
C VAL A 94 1.15 -10.50 19.20
N ARG A 95 1.97 -9.55 18.76
CA ARG A 95 2.45 -9.47 17.37
C ARG A 95 3.91 -9.88 17.33
N ILE A 96 4.24 -10.77 16.41
CA ILE A 96 5.59 -11.36 16.27
C ILE A 96 6.00 -11.25 14.80
N ASN A 97 7.19 -10.68 14.56
CA ASN A 97 7.80 -10.73 13.23
C ASN A 97 8.47 -12.10 13.03
N ILE A 98 7.79 -13.01 12.35
CA ILE A 98 8.33 -14.35 12.08
C ILE A 98 9.48 -14.32 11.07
N GLY A 99 9.60 -13.25 10.27
CA GLY A 99 10.73 -13.03 9.36
C GLY A 99 12.07 -12.84 10.07
N GLU A 100 12.07 -12.43 11.34
CA GLU A 100 13.29 -12.38 12.16
C GLU A 100 13.63 -13.73 12.80
N TRP A 101 12.63 -14.58 13.00
CA TRP A 101 12.78 -15.86 13.70
C TRP A 101 13.13 -17.01 12.78
N PHE A 102 12.76 -16.92 11.50
CA PHE A 102 12.94 -17.96 10.50
C PHE A 102 13.73 -17.47 9.30
N ASP A 103 14.59 -18.34 8.77
CA ASP A 103 15.41 -18.07 7.59
C ASP A 103 14.66 -18.50 6.31
N PHE A 104 13.83 -17.60 5.79
CA PHE A 104 13.19 -17.78 4.49
C PHE A 104 14.24 -17.61 3.39
N LYS A 105 14.64 -18.72 2.75
CA LYS A 105 15.68 -18.73 1.70
C LYS A 105 15.12 -18.60 0.28
N GLU A 106 13.85 -18.94 0.10
CA GLU A 106 13.19 -19.07 -1.20
C GLU A 106 11.79 -18.43 -1.13
N SER A 107 11.34 -17.84 -2.23
CA SER A 107 9.96 -17.42 -2.42
C SER A 107 9.05 -18.64 -2.65
N GLY A 108 7.79 -18.56 -2.25
CA GLY A 108 6.82 -19.63 -2.46
C GLY A 108 5.72 -19.66 -1.41
N GLU A 109 4.97 -20.77 -1.40
CA GLU A 109 3.86 -20.99 -0.48
C GLU A 109 4.30 -21.78 0.76
N PHE A 110 3.92 -21.27 1.92
CA PHE A 110 4.24 -21.84 3.23
C PHE A 110 2.99 -22.02 4.08
N VAL A 111 3.04 -23.05 4.93
CA VAL A 111 2.04 -23.38 5.94
C VAL A 111 2.64 -23.12 7.31
N ILE A 112 1.94 -22.33 8.12
CA ILE A 112 2.38 -21.88 9.44
C ILE A 112 1.43 -22.44 10.50
N LYS A 113 1.99 -23.01 11.57
CA LYS A 113 1.30 -23.33 12.82
C LYS A 113 1.92 -22.56 13.97
N GLY A 114 1.09 -22.02 14.84
CA GLY A 114 1.54 -21.36 16.06
C GLY A 114 1.70 -22.38 17.19
N ILE A 115 2.73 -22.19 18.02
CA ILE A 115 3.03 -23.02 19.19
C ILE A 115 3.11 -22.10 20.41
N LEU A 116 2.30 -22.41 21.42
CA LEU A 116 2.32 -21.76 22.72
C LEU A 116 2.99 -22.69 23.74
N TYR A 117 3.89 -22.12 24.53
CA TYR A 117 4.52 -22.73 25.72
C TYR A 117 3.98 -22.03 26.97
N PRO A 118 2.90 -22.53 27.59
CA PRO A 118 2.23 -21.83 28.69
C PRO A 118 3.08 -21.64 29.95
N ASN A 119 4.11 -22.46 30.13
CA ASN A 119 5.02 -22.42 31.29
C ASN A 119 6.45 -22.09 30.87
N LEU A 120 6.61 -21.29 29.82
CA LEU A 120 7.86 -21.10 29.09
C LEU A 120 8.35 -22.40 28.42
N ILE A 121 9.21 -22.26 27.43
CA ILE A 121 9.80 -23.42 26.77
C ILE A 121 10.72 -24.20 27.73
N THR A 122 10.43 -25.49 27.86
CA THR A 122 11.27 -26.45 28.58
C THR A 122 11.30 -27.76 27.79
N GLU A 123 12.33 -28.59 27.95
CA GLU A 123 12.49 -29.83 27.18
C GLU A 123 11.33 -30.84 27.33
N SER A 124 10.52 -30.72 28.39
CA SER A 124 9.42 -31.63 28.72
C SER A 124 8.06 -30.93 28.92
N GLY A 125 7.92 -29.69 28.43
CA GLY A 125 6.73 -28.87 28.67
C GLY A 125 5.54 -29.25 27.80
N ASN A 126 4.32 -29.16 28.35
CA ASN A 126 3.10 -29.22 27.55
C ASN A 126 3.02 -28.00 26.63
N VAL A 127 2.70 -28.22 25.36
CA VAL A 127 2.51 -27.18 24.35
C VAL A 127 1.06 -27.16 23.86
N ILE A 128 0.61 -25.99 23.42
CA ILE A 128 -0.66 -25.85 22.70
C ILE A 128 -0.34 -25.39 21.29
N VAL A 129 -0.83 -26.12 20.29
CA VAL A 129 -0.63 -25.80 18.87
C VAL A 129 -1.94 -25.26 18.30
N THR A 130 -1.85 -24.29 17.41
CA THR A 130 -3.01 -23.75 16.69
C THR A 130 -3.73 -24.85 15.91
N GLU A 131 -5.06 -24.93 16.02
CA GLU A 131 -5.86 -25.91 15.26
C GLU A 131 -5.87 -25.60 13.76
N LYS A 132 -5.93 -24.30 13.41
CA LYS A 132 -5.95 -23.82 12.03
C LYS A 132 -4.57 -23.41 11.57
N GLU A 133 -4.28 -23.76 10.33
CA GLU A 133 -3.06 -23.36 9.63
C GLU A 133 -3.22 -21.96 9.01
N LEU A 134 -2.13 -21.19 9.00
CA LEU A 134 -2.04 -19.92 8.28
C LEU A 134 -1.19 -20.11 7.02
N TYR A 135 -1.72 -19.70 5.88
CA TYR A 135 -1.06 -19.85 4.58
C TYR A 135 -0.37 -18.55 4.18
N LEU A 136 0.95 -18.60 4.00
CA LEU A 136 1.77 -17.49 3.54
C LEU A 136 2.15 -17.69 2.08
N ASN A 137 1.88 -16.70 1.24
CA ASN A 137 2.47 -16.62 -0.10
C ASN A 137 3.57 -15.55 -0.08
N LEU A 138 4.82 -16.00 -0.17
CA LEU A 138 6.00 -15.14 -0.10
C LEU A 138 6.56 -14.92 -1.51
N ASN A 139 6.44 -13.71 -2.00
CA ASN A 139 6.90 -13.33 -3.34
C ASN A 139 8.42 -13.16 -3.38
N PRO A 140 9.07 -13.22 -4.55
CA PRO A 140 10.49 -12.88 -4.70
C PRO A 140 10.81 -11.50 -4.10
N PRO A 141 12.06 -11.21 -3.70
CA PRO A 141 12.40 -9.93 -3.08
C PRO A 141 11.91 -8.74 -3.89
N TYR A 142 11.30 -7.77 -3.23
CA TYR A 142 10.82 -6.54 -3.85
C TYR A 142 11.99 -5.60 -4.15
N THR A 143 12.83 -6.02 -5.11
CA THR A 143 14.00 -5.26 -5.56
C THR A 143 13.59 -4.04 -6.38
N GLU A 144 14.50 -3.07 -6.49
CA GLU A 144 14.32 -1.89 -7.36
C GLU A 144 14.01 -2.26 -8.81
N ILE A 145 14.59 -3.37 -9.29
CA ILE A 145 14.33 -3.89 -10.65
C ILE A 145 12.88 -4.36 -10.77
N VAL A 146 12.32 -5.00 -9.73
CA VAL A 146 10.91 -5.42 -9.72
C VAL A 146 9.98 -4.20 -9.65
N ARG A 147 10.36 -3.16 -8.89
CA ARG A 147 9.64 -1.87 -8.87
C ARG A 147 9.58 -1.23 -10.25
N GLU A 148 10.73 -1.08 -10.90
CA GLU A 148 10.80 -0.49 -12.23
C GLU A 148 10.05 -1.33 -13.26
N GLN A 149 10.18 -2.66 -13.24
CA GLN A 149 9.42 -3.54 -14.14
C GLN A 149 7.90 -3.46 -13.92
N GLN A 150 7.45 -3.32 -12.68
CA GLN A 150 6.02 -3.15 -12.39
C GLN A 150 5.52 -1.77 -12.83
N ARG A 151 6.29 -0.71 -12.56
CA ARG A 151 6.03 0.65 -13.04
C ARG A 151 5.96 0.69 -14.57
N GLU A 152 6.92 0.09 -15.26
CA GLU A 152 6.93 -0.03 -16.72
C GLU A 152 5.71 -0.79 -17.25
N LYS A 153 5.34 -1.92 -16.62
CA LYS A 153 4.14 -2.69 -16.99
C LYS A 153 2.86 -1.88 -16.77
N GLU A 154 2.78 -1.15 -15.67
CA GLU A 154 1.63 -0.30 -15.36
C GLU A 154 1.51 0.85 -16.36
N ILE A 155 2.62 1.54 -16.67
CA ILE A 155 2.68 2.59 -17.69
C ILE A 155 2.30 2.03 -19.06
N LEU A 156 2.82 0.85 -19.41
CA LEU A 156 2.46 0.19 -20.67
C LEU A 156 0.97 -0.13 -20.72
N ARG A 157 0.40 -0.65 -19.63
CA ARG A 157 -1.06 -0.87 -19.52
C ARG A 157 -1.83 0.43 -19.70
N LEU A 158 -1.46 1.50 -18.98
CA LEU A 158 -2.13 2.80 -19.07
C LEU A 158 -2.02 3.41 -20.48
N LYS A 159 -0.90 3.17 -21.17
CA LYS A 159 -0.70 3.58 -22.56
C LYS A 159 -1.52 2.74 -23.54
N THR A 160 -1.76 1.46 -23.30
CA THR A 160 -2.39 0.56 -24.29
C THR A 160 -3.91 0.41 -24.08
N GLU A 161 -4.37 0.47 -22.84
CA GLU A 161 -5.76 0.26 -22.49
C GLU A 161 -6.64 1.46 -22.89
N LYS A 162 -7.87 1.17 -23.32
CA LYS A 162 -8.84 2.18 -23.73
C LYS A 162 -9.74 2.52 -22.55
N PHE A 163 -9.53 3.70 -21.98
CA PHE A 163 -10.36 4.18 -20.89
C PHE A 163 -11.45 5.14 -21.40
N PRO A 164 -12.67 5.08 -20.86
CA PRO A 164 -13.67 6.12 -21.11
C PRO A 164 -13.24 7.46 -20.48
N PRO A 165 -13.79 8.62 -20.92
CA PRO A 165 -13.32 9.94 -20.52
C PRO A 165 -13.28 10.17 -19.01
N TYR A 166 -14.33 9.73 -18.29
CA TYR A 166 -14.38 9.87 -16.84
C TYR A 166 -13.25 9.12 -16.14
N LYS A 167 -12.89 7.93 -16.66
CA LYS A 167 -11.84 7.10 -16.09
C LYS A 167 -10.46 7.71 -16.37
N VAL A 168 -10.28 8.36 -17.52
CA VAL A 168 -9.07 9.13 -17.81
C VAL A 168 -8.89 10.26 -16.80
N VAL A 169 -9.93 11.04 -16.54
CA VAL A 169 -9.88 12.13 -15.53
C VAL A 169 -9.64 11.58 -14.13
N GLU A 170 -10.28 10.47 -13.76
CA GLU A 170 -10.05 9.80 -12.46
C GLU A 170 -8.59 9.36 -12.30
N LEU A 171 -8.01 8.68 -13.30
CA LEU A 171 -6.62 8.24 -13.27
C LEU A 171 -5.65 9.43 -13.17
N MET A 172 -5.93 10.49 -13.93
CA MET A 172 -5.16 11.71 -13.96
C MET A 172 -5.18 12.41 -12.58
N LEU A 173 -6.35 12.63 -11.99
CA LEU A 173 -6.46 13.27 -10.67
C LEU A 173 -5.82 12.45 -9.56
N ASN A 174 -6.00 11.13 -9.57
CA ASN A 174 -5.33 10.25 -8.61
C ASN A 174 -3.80 10.32 -8.73
N ALA A 175 -3.26 10.33 -9.96
CA ALA A 175 -1.83 10.47 -10.20
C ALA A 175 -1.32 11.84 -9.73
N LEU A 176 -2.06 12.91 -10.00
CA LEU A 176 -1.72 14.27 -9.56
C LEU A 176 -1.66 14.37 -8.03
N MET A 177 -2.69 13.88 -7.32
CA MET A 177 -2.74 13.88 -5.86
C MET A 177 -1.64 13.01 -5.21
N ALA A 178 -1.21 11.95 -5.90
CA ALA A 178 -0.12 11.09 -5.46
C ALA A 178 1.29 11.63 -5.80
N GLY A 179 1.38 12.73 -6.59
CA GLY A 179 2.65 13.24 -7.11
C GLY A 179 3.29 12.34 -8.18
N ASP A 180 2.55 11.40 -8.76
CA ASP A 180 3.01 10.51 -9.84
C ASP A 180 2.86 11.23 -11.19
N PHE A 181 3.75 12.19 -11.44
CA PHE A 181 3.70 13.04 -12.63
C PHE A 181 3.87 12.26 -13.93
N GLU A 182 4.56 11.11 -13.90
CA GLU A 182 4.70 10.29 -15.09
C GLU A 182 3.34 9.75 -15.53
N LYS A 183 2.55 9.19 -14.61
CA LYS A 183 1.18 8.74 -14.90
C LYS A 183 0.25 9.89 -15.23
N TYR A 184 0.36 11.01 -14.52
CA TYR A 184 -0.44 12.22 -14.78
C TYR A 184 -0.29 12.68 -16.23
N PHE A 185 0.95 12.75 -16.74
CA PHE A 185 1.24 13.24 -18.09
C PHE A 185 0.82 12.29 -19.21
N LEU A 186 0.56 11.00 -18.94
CA LEU A 186 0.22 10.01 -19.99
C LEU A 186 -1.03 10.36 -20.78
N HIS A 187 -1.97 11.04 -20.14
CA HIS A 187 -3.29 11.29 -20.70
C HIS A 187 -3.51 12.74 -21.14
N ILE A 188 -2.45 13.55 -21.20
CA ILE A 188 -2.53 14.98 -21.51
C ILE A 188 -2.05 15.24 -22.93
N ASN A 189 -2.85 15.93 -23.72
CA ASN A 189 -2.40 16.52 -24.97
C ASN A 189 -1.75 17.88 -24.70
N PHE A 190 -0.43 17.89 -24.50
CA PHE A 190 0.31 19.10 -24.15
C PHE A 190 0.26 20.21 -25.21
N GLU A 191 0.09 19.88 -26.49
CA GLU A 191 -0.04 20.88 -27.55
C GLU A 191 -1.31 21.71 -27.41
N LYS A 192 -2.35 21.15 -26.78
CA LYS A 192 -3.60 21.85 -26.46
C LYS A 192 -3.57 22.43 -25.05
N PHE A 193 -3.12 21.62 -24.09
CA PHE A 193 -3.07 21.96 -22.68
C PHE A 193 -2.20 23.17 -22.36
N ILE A 194 -1.17 23.45 -23.16
CA ILE A 194 -0.31 24.62 -22.93
C ILE A 194 -1.05 25.96 -23.03
N HIS A 195 -2.16 26.02 -23.77
CA HIS A 195 -2.89 27.27 -24.04
C HIS A 195 -3.61 27.85 -22.82
N GLN A 196 -3.82 27.08 -21.75
CA GLN A 196 -4.42 27.61 -20.52
C GLN A 196 -3.41 28.34 -19.61
N PHE A 197 -2.13 28.33 -19.97
CA PHE A 197 -1.03 28.90 -19.18
C PHE A 197 -0.46 30.13 -19.88
N ASN A 198 -0.59 31.31 -19.27
CA ASN A 198 -0.31 32.59 -19.94
C ASN A 198 1.14 32.72 -20.43
N ASN A 199 2.13 32.35 -19.61
CA ASN A 199 3.54 32.50 -19.98
C ASN A 199 3.97 31.36 -20.91
N ALA A 200 3.56 30.12 -20.61
CA ALA A 200 3.87 28.96 -21.43
C ALA A 200 3.29 29.10 -22.86
N GLU A 201 2.04 29.56 -22.99
CA GLU A 201 1.39 29.81 -24.28
C GLU A 201 2.17 30.82 -25.10
N ARG A 202 2.53 31.98 -24.52
CA ARG A 202 3.30 33.01 -25.21
C ARG A 202 4.62 32.47 -25.77
N LYS A 203 5.33 31.65 -24.97
CA LYS A 203 6.56 30.99 -25.42
C LYS A 203 6.28 29.99 -26.54
N TYR A 204 5.24 29.17 -26.40
CA TYR A 204 4.91 28.10 -27.35
C TYR A 204 4.47 28.65 -28.72
N VAL A 205 3.63 29.68 -28.73
CA VAL A 205 3.16 30.35 -29.97
C VAL A 205 4.29 31.11 -30.65
N GLY A 206 5.19 31.72 -29.88
CA GLY A 206 6.36 32.45 -30.42
C GLY A 206 7.52 31.55 -30.86
N ALA A 207 7.52 30.27 -30.46
CA ALA A 207 8.56 29.31 -30.79
C ALA A 207 8.41 28.76 -32.21
N LYS A 208 9.54 28.40 -32.83
CA LYS A 208 9.53 27.59 -34.06
C LYS A 208 9.11 26.17 -33.71
N ASP A 209 8.61 25.42 -34.69
CA ASP A 209 8.13 24.05 -34.47
C ASP A 209 9.18 23.13 -33.84
N ILE A 210 10.47 23.32 -34.18
CA ILE A 210 11.58 22.55 -33.61
C ILE A 210 11.82 22.84 -32.12
N ASP A 211 11.45 24.02 -31.65
CA ASP A 211 11.69 24.48 -30.27
C ASP A 211 10.49 24.21 -29.34
N LYS A 212 9.30 23.99 -29.91
CA LYS A 212 8.05 23.68 -29.18
C LYS A 212 8.19 22.54 -28.15
N PRO A 213 8.87 21.41 -28.44
CA PRO A 213 9.08 20.37 -27.43
C PRO A 213 9.80 20.86 -26.17
N SER A 214 10.77 21.78 -26.31
CA SER A 214 11.47 22.34 -25.16
C SER A 214 10.57 23.20 -24.28
N VAL A 215 9.60 23.90 -24.88
CA VAL A 215 8.61 24.70 -24.12
C VAL A 215 7.64 23.78 -23.36
N ILE A 216 7.24 22.66 -23.97
CA ILE A 216 6.42 21.65 -23.29
C ILE A 216 7.17 21.03 -22.10
N GLU A 217 8.45 20.72 -22.24
CA GLU A 217 9.27 20.22 -21.12
C GLU A 217 9.39 21.27 -20.00
N GLU A 218 9.53 22.55 -20.35
CA GLU A 218 9.52 23.64 -19.36
C GLU A 218 8.18 23.69 -18.60
N LEU A 219 7.05 23.49 -19.29
CA LEU A 219 5.72 23.41 -18.67
C LEU A 219 5.59 22.18 -17.75
N LYS A 220 6.12 21.01 -18.16
CA LYS A 220 6.12 19.82 -17.30
C LYS A 220 6.92 20.05 -16.03
N ASN A 221 8.08 20.70 -16.13
CA ASN A 221 8.91 21.03 -14.96
C ASN A 221 8.21 22.05 -14.05
N TYR A 222 7.45 23.00 -14.60
CA TYR A 222 6.59 23.88 -13.82
C TYR A 222 5.52 23.10 -13.04
N ILE A 223 4.83 22.15 -13.68
CA ILE A 223 3.82 21.29 -13.02
C ILE A 223 4.42 20.48 -11.87
N LYS A 224 5.67 20.02 -12.02
CA LYS A 224 6.45 19.34 -10.97
C LYS A 224 6.99 20.27 -9.87
N ALA A 225 6.75 21.58 -9.98
CA ALA A 225 7.33 22.62 -9.14
C ALA A 225 8.87 22.70 -9.19
N GLU A 226 9.48 22.32 -10.32
CA GLU A 226 10.93 22.38 -10.56
C GLU A 226 11.38 23.72 -11.17
N ASN A 227 10.45 24.56 -11.62
CA ASN A 227 10.71 25.91 -12.09
C ASN A 227 9.55 26.87 -11.76
N THR A 228 9.67 28.13 -12.18
CA THR A 228 8.69 29.21 -11.94
C THR A 228 8.17 29.79 -13.26
N LEU A 229 7.73 28.92 -14.18
CA LEU A 229 7.21 29.35 -15.49
C LEU A 229 5.99 30.27 -15.36
N GLU A 230 5.08 29.98 -14.45
CA GLU A 230 3.90 30.80 -14.15
C GLU A 230 3.99 31.48 -12.79
N SER A 231 3.17 32.51 -12.58
CA SER A 231 3.17 33.31 -11.34
C SER A 231 2.55 32.58 -10.14
N VAL A 232 1.60 31.69 -10.38
CA VAL A 232 0.95 30.88 -9.34
C VAL A 232 1.63 29.51 -9.32
N PRO A 233 2.06 28.98 -8.18
CA PRO A 233 2.58 27.62 -8.11
C PRO A 233 1.52 26.58 -8.50
N TYR A 234 1.89 25.58 -9.31
CA TYR A 234 0.94 24.53 -9.70
C TYR A 234 0.46 23.69 -8.50
N SER A 235 1.25 23.63 -7.42
CA SER A 235 0.87 22.99 -6.16
C SER A 235 -0.45 23.52 -5.57
N ASP A 236 -0.79 24.78 -5.83
CA ASP A 236 -2.03 25.39 -5.33
C ASP A 236 -3.27 24.91 -6.09
N THR A 237 -3.07 24.13 -7.16
CA THR A 237 -4.09 23.54 -8.03
C THR A 237 -4.29 22.05 -7.81
N VAL A 238 -3.58 21.43 -6.84
CA VAL A 238 -3.73 20.01 -6.52
C VAL A 238 -4.84 19.81 -5.48
N PRO A 239 -5.93 19.09 -5.78
CA PRO A 239 -6.99 18.82 -4.81
C PRO A 239 -6.55 17.80 -3.76
N VAL A 240 -7.29 17.73 -2.65
CA VAL A 240 -7.16 16.66 -1.64
C VAL A 240 -8.18 15.55 -1.81
N ASP A 241 -9.26 15.82 -2.55
CA ASP A 241 -10.34 14.89 -2.85
C ASP A 241 -11.14 15.37 -4.07
N PHE A 242 -11.84 14.46 -4.76
CA PHE A 242 -12.67 14.79 -5.91
C PHE A 242 -13.85 13.84 -6.11
N GLU A 243 -14.91 14.35 -6.73
CA GLU A 243 -16.10 13.57 -7.11
C GLU A 243 -16.47 13.85 -8.57
N ILE A 244 -16.51 12.80 -9.41
CA ILE A 244 -17.00 12.92 -10.79
C ILE A 244 -18.53 12.98 -10.77
N VAL A 245 -19.09 14.12 -11.18
CA VAL A 245 -20.52 14.39 -11.14
C VAL A 245 -21.22 13.98 -12.43
N LYS A 246 -20.60 14.28 -13.58
CA LYS A 246 -21.24 14.09 -14.88
C LYS A 246 -20.20 13.85 -15.97
N THR A 247 -20.57 13.02 -16.95
CA THR A 247 -19.81 12.88 -18.19
C THR A 247 -20.76 13.00 -19.38
N VAL A 248 -20.38 13.82 -20.35
CA VAL A 248 -21.07 14.01 -21.63
C VAL A 248 -20.10 13.63 -22.73
N ILE A 249 -20.52 12.79 -23.66
CA ILE A 249 -19.71 12.36 -24.81
C ILE A 249 -20.47 12.75 -26.07
N GLU A 250 -19.84 13.57 -26.90
CA GLU A 250 -20.35 14.05 -28.18
C GLU A 250 -19.38 13.64 -29.29
N LYS A 251 -19.62 12.46 -29.88
CA LYS A 251 -18.75 11.86 -30.91
C LYS A 251 -17.31 11.69 -30.42
N THR A 252 -16.44 12.62 -30.79
CA THR A 252 -14.99 12.65 -30.52
C THR A 252 -14.63 13.60 -29.39
N ASP A 253 -15.60 14.34 -28.85
CA ASP A 253 -15.39 15.28 -27.76
C ASP A 253 -16.10 14.79 -26.50
N ALA A 254 -15.52 15.06 -25.34
CA ALA A 254 -16.11 14.72 -24.06
C ALA A 254 -15.89 15.81 -23.03
N GLN A 255 -16.88 15.97 -22.16
CA GLN A 255 -16.85 16.86 -21.01
C GLN A 255 -17.07 16.05 -19.74
N VAL A 256 -16.14 16.15 -18.80
CA VAL A 256 -16.24 15.51 -17.49
C VAL A 256 -16.31 16.59 -16.42
N THR A 257 -17.44 16.68 -15.76
CA THR A 257 -17.65 17.60 -14.63
C THR A 257 -17.24 16.93 -13.34
N VAL A 258 -16.37 17.60 -12.58
CA VAL A 258 -15.81 17.12 -11.31
C VAL A 258 -15.98 18.19 -10.25
N ILE A 259 -16.33 17.79 -9.03
CA ILE A 259 -16.22 18.64 -7.85
C ILE A 259 -14.90 18.29 -7.16
N GLU A 260 -13.99 19.25 -7.10
CA GLU A 260 -12.70 19.10 -6.46
C GLU A 260 -12.67 19.85 -5.13
N THR A 261 -12.12 19.19 -4.11
CA THR A 261 -11.99 19.73 -2.76
C THR A 261 -10.53 20.09 -2.51
N PHE A 262 -10.29 21.33 -2.10
CA PHE A 262 -8.98 21.86 -1.73
C PHE A 262 -8.98 22.14 -0.23
N LYS A 263 -7.88 21.81 0.44
CA LYS A 263 -7.73 22.06 1.87
C LYS A 263 -6.53 22.96 2.12
N TYR A 264 -6.84 24.18 2.56
CA TYR A 264 -5.89 25.12 3.13
C TYR A 264 -5.97 25.05 4.65
N ILE A 265 -4.99 25.64 5.35
CA ILE A 265 -4.81 25.52 6.81
C ILE A 265 -6.13 25.69 7.59
N ASN A 266 -6.95 26.70 7.23
CA ASN A 266 -8.19 27.03 7.92
C ASN A 266 -9.43 27.05 6.99
N LEU A 267 -9.32 26.52 5.77
CA LEU A 267 -10.39 26.63 4.78
C LEU A 267 -10.44 25.39 3.89
N ILE A 268 -11.63 24.84 3.75
CA ILE A 268 -11.94 23.86 2.71
C ILE A 268 -12.66 24.61 1.60
N GLU A 269 -12.14 24.55 0.39
CA GLU A 269 -12.77 25.11 -0.79
C GLU A 269 -13.24 23.97 -1.69
N LYS A 270 -14.46 24.10 -2.23
CA LYS A 270 -14.91 23.23 -3.31
C LYS A 270 -15.01 24.03 -4.60
N LYS A 271 -14.48 23.47 -5.68
CA LYS A 271 -14.51 24.05 -7.02
C LYS A 271 -15.08 23.05 -7.99
N LYS A 272 -15.84 23.54 -8.96
CA LYS A 272 -16.38 22.72 -10.04
C LYS A 272 -15.46 22.85 -11.24
N TYR A 273 -14.81 21.75 -11.61
CA TYR A 273 -14.00 21.63 -12.81
C TYR A 273 -14.83 21.00 -13.93
N THR A 274 -14.63 21.49 -15.15
CA THR A 274 -15.11 20.83 -16.37
C THR A 274 -13.90 20.51 -17.23
N TYR A 275 -13.54 19.23 -17.28
CA TYR A 275 -12.44 18.71 -18.09
C TYR A 275 -12.92 18.43 -19.50
N TYR A 276 -12.20 18.95 -20.49
CA TYR A 276 -12.44 18.70 -21.90
C TYR A 276 -11.43 17.70 -22.43
N LEU A 277 -11.95 16.64 -23.05
CA LEU A 277 -11.15 15.57 -23.64
C LEU A 277 -11.54 15.38 -25.10
N HIS A 278 -10.57 15.01 -25.92
CA HIS A 278 -10.77 14.66 -27.32
C HIS A 278 -10.28 13.24 -27.60
N LEU A 279 -11.00 12.53 -28.47
CA LEU A 279 -10.68 11.16 -28.87
C LEU A 279 -9.69 11.17 -30.04
N TYR A 280 -8.44 10.84 -29.74
CA TYR A 280 -7.38 10.67 -30.73
C TYR A 280 -7.21 9.19 -31.07
N ALA A 281 -7.58 8.82 -32.30
CA ALA A 281 -7.68 7.46 -32.78
C ALA A 281 -8.64 6.60 -31.93
N ASP A 282 -8.17 6.09 -30.80
CA ASP A 282 -8.91 5.25 -29.86
C ASP A 282 -8.65 5.59 -28.38
N LYS A 283 -8.04 6.74 -28.10
CA LYS A 283 -7.71 7.20 -26.74
C LYS A 283 -8.22 8.61 -26.48
N TRP A 284 -8.85 8.77 -25.34
CA TRP A 284 -9.22 10.10 -24.84
C TRP A 284 -8.00 10.77 -24.24
N LEU A 285 -7.68 11.96 -24.74
CA LEU A 285 -6.66 12.83 -24.18
C LEU A 285 -7.30 14.09 -23.65
N PHE A 286 -6.87 14.49 -22.47
CA PHE A 286 -7.25 15.73 -21.82
C PHE A 286 -6.54 16.92 -22.48
N GLU A 287 -7.31 17.97 -22.75
CA GLU A 287 -6.84 19.14 -23.51
C GLU A 287 -6.87 20.42 -22.70
N GLN A 288 -7.91 20.64 -21.88
CA GLN A 288 -8.07 21.88 -21.11
C GLN A 288 -9.18 21.68 -20.07
N TYR A 289 -9.22 22.55 -19.05
CA TYR A 289 -10.33 22.60 -18.11
C TYR A 289 -10.86 24.03 -17.93
N ASP A 290 -12.13 24.12 -17.52
CA ASP A 290 -12.71 25.33 -16.96
C ASP A 290 -12.96 25.14 -15.46
N VAL A 291 -12.75 26.21 -14.68
CA VAL A 291 -12.98 26.22 -13.23
C VAL A 291 -14.06 27.22 -12.86
N VAL A 292 -15.06 26.75 -12.13
CA VAL A 292 -16.08 27.59 -11.52
C VAL A 292 -16.03 27.42 -10.00
N ASN A 293 -15.80 28.52 -9.29
CA ASN A 293 -15.92 28.53 -7.84
C ASN A 293 -17.38 28.34 -7.46
N ILE A 294 -17.69 27.25 -6.77
CA ILE A 294 -19.03 26.97 -6.26
C ILE A 294 -19.27 27.55 -4.85
N ALA A 295 -18.23 28.15 -4.26
CA ALA A 295 -18.18 28.93 -3.02
C ALA A 295 -18.59 28.19 -1.72
N ARG A 296 -18.14 28.78 -0.60
CA ARG A 296 -17.97 28.29 0.77
C ARG A 296 -19.07 27.40 1.36
#